data_AF-A0A914JN17-F1
#
_entry.id   AF-A0A914JN17-F1
#
_cell.length_a   1.000
_cell.length_b   1.000
_cell.length_c   1.000
_cell.angle_alpha   90.00
_cell.angle_beta   90.00
_cell.angle_gamma   90.00
#
_symmetry.space_group_name_H-M   'P 1'
#
loop_
_entity.id
_entity.type
_entity.pdbx_description
1 polymer ?
#
loop_
_entity_poly.entity_id
_entity_poly.type
_entity_poly.pdbx_seq_one_letter_code
_entity_poly.pdbx_strand_id
1 'polypeptide(L)'
;MQKAPPWIFIWTLICLISLAKSVDWDANNFPNPTAAGFRECNMKMSASICDPDGILSESQRYRLNHELNQLEARTRQDHAGNFCEKKGITGAMAIAKHF
;
A
#
# COMPACT_ATOMS: atom_id res chain seq x y z
N MET A 1 34.26 -29.96 22.19
CA MET A 1 33.70 -29.09 21.13
C MET A 1 32.77 -29.92 20.26
N GLN A 2 31.46 -29.86 20.48
CA GLN A 2 30.48 -30.60 19.67
C GLN A 2 30.25 -29.84 18.35
N LYS A 3 30.43 -30.52 17.20
CA LYS A 3 30.12 -29.96 15.87
C LYS A 3 28.61 -29.97 15.67
N ALA A 4 28.06 -28.81 15.30
CA ALA A 4 26.65 -28.70 14.95
C ALA A 4 26.33 -29.57 13.71
N PRO A 5 25.20 -30.29 13.70
CA PRO A 5 24.90 -31.21 12.63
C PRO A 5 24.44 -30.49 11.35
N PRO A 6 24.74 -31.04 10.17
CA PRO A 6 24.68 -30.34 8.88
C PRO A 6 23.26 -29.89 8.46
N TRP A 7 22.22 -30.53 8.98
CA TRP A 7 20.83 -30.15 8.73
C TRP A 7 20.47 -28.78 9.33
N ILE A 8 21.09 -28.37 10.44
CA ILE A 8 20.85 -27.05 11.03
C ILE A 8 21.26 -25.93 10.06
N PHE A 9 22.37 -26.12 9.34
CA PHE A 9 22.84 -25.17 8.33
C PHE A 9 21.90 -25.09 7.12
N ILE A 10 21.32 -26.22 6.70
CA ILE A 10 20.34 -26.26 5.61
C ILE A 10 19.04 -25.53 6.03
N TRP A 11 18.57 -25.76 7.26
CA TRP A 11 17.39 -25.08 7.79
C TRP A 11 17.59 -23.58 7.99
N THR A 12 18.78 -23.16 8.46
CA THR A 12 19.10 -21.72 8.56
C THR A 12 19.22 -21.06 7.19
N LEU A 13 19.79 -21.74 6.19
CA LEU A 13 19.90 -21.22 4.82
C LEU A 13 18.52 -21.03 4.17
N ILE A 14 17.61 -22.00 4.31
CA ILE A 14 16.24 -21.90 3.79
C ILE A 14 15.48 -20.74 4.46
N CYS A 15 15.68 -20.55 5.76
CA CYS A 15 15.06 -19.44 6.51
C CYS A 15 15.58 -18.07 6.04
N LEU A 16 16.89 -17.94 5.78
CA LEU A 16 17.52 -16.72 5.28
C LEU A 16 17.02 -16.34 3.87
N ILE A 17 16.86 -17.32 2.97
CA ILE A 17 16.36 -17.07 1.60
C ILE A 17 14.91 -16.57 1.62
N SER A 18 14.11 -17.01 2.60
CA SER A 18 12.71 -16.59 2.73
C SER A 18 12.54 -15.13 3.18
N LEU A 19 13.54 -14.58 3.89
CA LEU A 19 13.55 -13.17 4.31
C LEU A 19 13.95 -12.19 3.20
N ALA A 20 14.60 -12.66 2.13
CA ALA A 20 15.15 -11.81 1.07
C ALA A 20 14.13 -11.43 -0.04
N LYS A 21 12.83 -11.48 0.25
CA LYS A 21 11.79 -11.11 -0.73
C LYS A 21 11.71 -9.58 -0.84
N SER A 22 12.48 -8.98 -1.75
CA SER A 22 12.18 -7.64 -2.25
C SER A 22 11.09 -7.74 -3.32
N VAL A 23 10.02 -6.96 -3.17
CA VAL A 23 8.98 -6.82 -4.18
C VAL A 23 9.28 -5.55 -4.96
N ASP A 24 9.50 -5.68 -6.26
CA ASP A 24 9.52 -4.52 -7.15
C ASP A 24 8.09 -4.10 -7.45
N TRP A 25 7.76 -2.85 -7.15
CA TRP A 25 6.41 -2.33 -7.36
C TRP A 25 6.25 -1.77 -8.78
N ASP A 26 5.19 -2.19 -9.46
CA ASP A 26 4.76 -1.67 -10.75
C ASP A 26 3.24 -1.37 -10.72
N ALA A 27 2.74 -0.75 -11.78
CA ALA A 27 1.34 -0.31 -11.86
C ALA A 27 0.30 -1.44 -11.67
N ASN A 28 0.68 -2.70 -11.85
CA ASN A 28 -0.21 -3.85 -11.83
C ASN A 28 -0.15 -4.66 -10.51
N ASN A 29 0.85 -4.41 -9.66
CA ASN A 29 1.08 -5.25 -8.48
C ASN A 29 0.90 -4.53 -7.13
N PHE A 30 0.57 -3.23 -7.14
CA PHE A 30 0.17 -2.54 -5.91
C PHE A 30 -1.06 -3.20 -5.28
N PRO A 31 -1.08 -3.39 -3.95
CA PRO A 31 -2.28 -3.83 -3.26
C PRO A 31 -3.40 -2.81 -3.47
N ASN A 32 -4.65 -3.27 -3.58
CA ASN A 32 -5.78 -2.36 -3.73
C ASN A 32 -6.22 -1.81 -2.35
N PRO A 33 -5.93 -0.53 -2.01
CA PRO A 33 -6.24 0.04 -0.70
C PRO A 33 -7.74 0.29 -0.50
N THR A 34 -8.55 0.26 -1.56
CA THR A 34 -10.01 0.48 -1.48
C THR A 34 -10.79 -0.79 -1.13
N ALA A 35 -10.15 -1.96 -1.28
CA ALA A 35 -10.75 -3.27 -1.04
C ALA A 35 -10.00 -3.99 0.09
N ALA A 36 -9.80 -5.31 0.00
CA ALA A 36 -9.12 -6.10 1.05
C ALA A 36 -7.63 -5.75 1.26
N GLY A 37 -6.99 -5.04 0.32
CA GLY A 37 -5.56 -4.75 0.29
C GLY A 37 -5.10 -3.58 1.19
N PHE A 38 -5.99 -3.01 2.02
CA PHE A 38 -5.64 -1.84 2.82
C PHE A 38 -4.57 -2.11 3.89
N ARG A 39 -4.47 -3.36 4.38
CA ARG A 39 -3.49 -3.72 5.43
C ARG A 39 -2.09 -3.77 4.88
N GLU A 40 -1.94 -4.34 3.69
CA GLU A 40 -0.70 -4.41 2.92
C GLU A 40 -0.19 -3.01 2.56
N CYS A 41 -1.10 -2.05 2.44
CA CYS A 41 -0.82 -0.63 2.23
C CYS A 41 -0.50 0.15 3.51
N ASN A 42 -0.31 -0.52 4.65
CA ASN A 42 -0.09 0.09 5.98
C ASN A 42 -1.22 1.03 6.45
N MET A 43 -2.47 0.73 6.06
CA MET A 43 -3.68 1.42 6.52
C MET A 43 -4.49 0.54 7.49
N LYS A 44 -5.26 1.15 8.39
CA LYS A 44 -6.14 0.41 9.33
C LYS A 44 -7.51 0.06 8.73
N MET A 45 -7.88 0.69 7.62
CA MET A 45 -9.13 0.49 6.90
C MET A 45 -8.99 0.93 5.45
N SER A 46 -10.01 0.69 4.64
CA SER A 46 -10.08 1.13 3.24
C SER A 46 -9.68 2.60 3.07
N ALA A 47 -8.87 2.87 2.05
CA ALA A 47 -8.25 4.16 1.80
C ALA A 47 -8.00 4.39 0.30
N SER A 48 -7.66 5.62 -0.05
CA SER A 48 -7.28 6.03 -1.41
C SER A 48 -5.76 6.14 -1.59
N ILE A 49 -4.97 5.79 -0.57
CA ILE A 49 -3.51 5.78 -0.60
C ILE A 49 -2.97 4.38 -0.28
N CYS A 50 -1.94 3.98 -0.99
CA CYS A 50 -1.16 2.78 -0.71
C CYS A 50 0.32 3.10 -0.50
N ASP A 51 0.87 2.73 0.65
CA ASP A 51 2.29 2.87 0.99
C ASP A 51 2.78 1.54 1.58
N PRO A 52 3.03 0.51 0.75
CA PRO A 52 3.36 -0.84 1.21
C PRO A 52 4.74 -0.92 1.89
N ASP A 53 5.68 -0.05 1.50
CA ASP A 53 7.03 -0.02 2.06
C ASP A 53 7.15 0.81 3.34
N GLY A 54 6.04 1.41 3.79
CA GLY A 54 5.97 2.21 5.01
C GLY A 54 6.92 3.43 4.98
N ILE A 55 7.04 4.08 3.82
CA ILE A 55 7.88 5.28 3.65
C ILE A 55 7.33 6.42 4.51
N LEU A 56 6.01 6.52 4.59
CA LEU A 56 5.35 7.54 5.39
C LEU A 56 5.13 7.06 6.82
N SER A 57 5.00 8.00 7.76
CA SER A 57 4.40 7.70 9.05
C SER A 57 2.89 7.47 8.90
N GLU A 58 2.27 6.82 9.89
CA GLU A 58 0.81 6.63 9.91
C GLU A 58 0.07 7.97 9.77
N SER A 59 0.47 8.98 10.55
CA SER A 59 -0.13 10.32 10.49
C SER A 59 -0.06 10.94 9.10
N GLN A 60 1.08 10.80 8.40
CA GLN A 60 1.25 11.31 7.04
C GLN A 60 0.34 10.57 6.04
N ARG A 61 0.23 9.23 6.15
CA ARG A 61 -0.70 8.46 5.30
C ARG A 61 -2.14 8.93 5.47
N TYR A 62 -2.61 9.09 6.72
CA TYR A 62 -3.98 9.53 6.98
C TYR A 62 -4.23 10.98 6.59
N ARG A 63 -3.23 11.86 6.73
CA ARG A 63 -3.32 13.24 6.23
C ARG A 63 -3.48 13.26 4.71
N LEU A 64 -2.65 12.53 3.96
CA LEU A 64 -2.77 12.49 2.49
C LEU A 64 -4.08 11.83 2.04
N ASN A 65 -4.52 10.76 2.72
CA ASN A 65 -5.82 10.16 2.46
C ASN A 65 -6.97 11.16 2.65
N HIS A 66 -6.88 12.01 3.68
CA HIS A 66 -7.85 13.08 3.90
C HIS A 66 -7.85 14.08 2.74
N GLU A 67 -6.67 14.53 2.26
CA GLU A 67 -6.57 15.44 1.13
C GLU A 67 -7.16 14.85 -0.17
N LEU A 68 -6.95 13.55 -0.42
CA LEU A 68 -7.57 12.84 -1.56
C LEU A 68 -9.10 12.85 -1.47
N ASN A 69 -9.66 12.65 -0.28
CA ASN A 69 -11.10 12.72 -0.06
C ASN A 69 -11.64 14.15 -0.19
N GLN A 70 -10.87 15.14 0.25
CA GLN A 70 -11.20 16.56 0.08
C GLN A 70 -11.22 16.96 -1.39
N LEU A 71 -10.31 16.42 -2.22
CA LEU A 71 -10.30 16.66 -3.65
C LEU A 71 -11.61 16.22 -4.30
N GLU A 72 -12.07 15.00 -4.00
CA GLU A 72 -13.36 14.49 -4.50
C GLU A 72 -14.51 15.39 -4.05
N ALA A 73 -14.58 15.71 -2.76
CA ALA A 73 -15.65 16.53 -2.20
C ALA A 73 -15.71 17.95 -2.80
N ARG A 74 -14.56 18.56 -3.09
CA ARG A 74 -14.47 19.92 -3.66
C ARG A 74 -14.74 19.97 -5.16
N THR A 75 -14.55 18.86 -5.85
CA THR A 75 -14.74 18.76 -7.31
C THR A 75 -16.09 18.15 -7.68
N ARG A 76 -16.86 17.71 -6.68
CA ARG A 76 -18.25 17.27 -6.83
C ARG A 76 -19.12 18.35 -7.47
N GLN A 77 -19.89 17.95 -8.48
CA GLN A 77 -20.87 18.80 -9.15
C GLN A 77 -22.29 18.29 -8.91
N ASP A 78 -22.97 18.77 -7.87
CA ASP A 78 -24.31 18.26 -7.47
C ASP A 78 -25.38 18.40 -8.58
N HIS A 79 -25.21 19.37 -9.49
CA HIS A 79 -26.14 19.66 -10.60
C HIS A 79 -25.75 18.99 -11.93
N ALA A 80 -24.73 18.13 -11.95
CA ALA A 80 -24.24 17.55 -13.20
C ALA A 80 -25.20 16.49 -13.79
N GLY A 81 -25.05 16.21 -15.09
CA GLY A 81 -25.99 15.38 -15.86
C GLY A 81 -25.87 13.89 -15.56
N ASN A 82 -24.71 13.41 -15.10
CA ASN A 82 -24.46 12.00 -14.82
C ASN A 82 -23.83 11.77 -13.45
N PHE A 83 -23.84 10.50 -13.00
CA PHE A 83 -23.33 10.10 -11.69
C PHE A 83 -21.83 10.36 -11.51
N CYS A 84 -21.03 10.18 -12.56
CA CYS A 84 -19.58 10.36 -12.49
C CYS A 84 -19.21 11.84 -12.25
N GLU A 85 -19.84 12.75 -12.97
CA GLU A 85 -19.67 14.20 -12.77
C GLU A 85 -20.20 14.64 -11.40
N LYS A 86 -21.30 14.04 -10.93
CA LYS A 86 -21.82 14.28 -9.58
C LYS A 86 -20.90 13.79 -8.48
N LYS A 87 -20.05 12.79 -8.71
CA LYS A 87 -19.15 12.28 -7.67
C LYS A 87 -17.96 13.22 -7.45
N GLY A 88 -17.46 13.84 -8.52
CA GLY A 88 -16.21 14.59 -8.51
C GLY A 88 -15.00 13.72 -8.88
N ILE A 89 -13.82 14.29 -8.73
CA ILE A 89 -12.54 13.66 -9.08
C ILE A 89 -12.08 12.79 -7.91
N THR A 90 -12.18 11.46 -8.07
CA THR A 90 -11.58 10.50 -7.14
C THR A 90 -10.08 10.36 -7.43
N GLY A 91 -9.24 10.82 -6.50
CA GLY A 91 -7.80 10.61 -6.56
C GLY A 91 -7.38 9.34 -5.82
N ALA A 92 -6.42 8.60 -6.38
CA ALA A 92 -5.74 7.50 -5.71
C ALA A 92 -4.22 7.68 -5.82
N MET A 93 -3.48 7.22 -4.81
CA MET A 93 -2.03 7.39 -4.74
C MET A 93 -1.37 6.09 -4.30
N ALA A 94 -0.26 5.74 -4.95
CA ALA A 94 0.60 4.65 -4.55
C ALA A 94 2.03 5.18 -4.38
N ILE A 95 2.68 4.85 -3.26
CA ILE A 95 4.02 5.30 -2.90
C ILE A 95 4.85 4.07 -2.55
N ALA A 96 5.94 3.86 -3.28
CA ALA A 96 6.86 2.76 -3.07
C ALA A 96 8.30 3.27 -3.11
N LYS A 97 9.22 2.52 -2.51
CA LYS A 97 10.65 2.79 -2.66
C LYS A 97 11.06 2.39 -4.07
N HIS A 98 11.81 3.27 -4.73
CA HIS A 98 12.49 2.94 -5.97
C HIS A 98 13.92 2.50 -5.62
N PHE A 99 14.29 1.30 -6.05
CA PHE A 99 15.61 0.70 -5.81
C PHE A 99 16.41 0.60 -7.12
#